data_AF-A0A920UP92-F1
#
_entry.id   AF-A0A920UP92-F1
#
_cell.length_a   1.000
_cell.length_b   1.000
_cell.length_c   1.000
_cell.angle_alpha   90.00
_cell.angle_beta   90.00
_cell.angle_gamma   90.00
#
_symmetry.space_group_name_H-M   'P 1'
#
loop_
_entity.id
_entity.type
_entity.pdbx_description
1 polymer ?
#
loop_
_entity_poly.entity_id
_entity_poly.type
_entity_poly.pdbx_seq_one_letter_code
_entity_poly.pdbx_strand_id
1 'polypeptide(L)'
;MQKKNYYVQFLGKSTRCQRYIFRVPHGERGTVIKVKVFTRRDKDIIKNSELSPGVNTLVRVWVAQSRKVSEGDKMAGRHGNKGIIARILPEEDMPFLKMVLLLMLY
;
A
#
# COMPACT_ATOMS: atom_id res chain seq x y z
N MET A 1 -3.50 -6.32 3.91
CA MET A 1 -2.27 -5.64 3.44
C MET A 1 -2.55 -4.98 2.10
N GLN A 2 -2.42 -3.65 2.00
CA GLN A 2 -2.58 -2.92 0.74
C GLN A 2 -1.20 -2.78 0.07
N LYS A 3 -1.09 -3.10 -1.22
CA LYS A 3 0.14 -2.93 -2.01
C LYS A 3 -0.06 -1.79 -3.01
N LYS A 4 0.84 -0.82 -3.02
CA LYS A 4 0.85 0.29 -3.98
C LYS A 4 2.13 0.26 -4.82
N ASN A 5 2.01 0.74 -6.05
CA ASN A 5 3.10 0.80 -7.02
C ASN A 5 3.34 2.27 -7.39
N TYR A 6 4.57 2.74 -7.19
CA TYR A 6 4.99 4.06 -7.63
C TYR A 6 5.94 3.93 -8.82
N TYR A 7 5.79 4.84 -9.78
CA TYR A 7 6.61 4.94 -10.97
C TYR A 7 7.38 6.25 -10.96
N VAL A 8 8.70 6.17 -11.07
CA VAL A 8 9.58 7.33 -11.21
C VAL A 8 10.23 7.26 -12.58
N GLN A 9 9.99 8.28 -13.40
CA GLN A 9 10.53 8.35 -14.75
C GLN A 9 11.61 9.41 -14.81
N PHE A 10 12.77 9.05 -15.36
CA PHE A 10 13.85 9.97 -15.62
C PHE A 10 13.94 10.22 -17.13
N LEU A 11 13.66 11.47 -17.52
CA LEU A 11 13.82 11.95 -18.88
C LEU A 11 15.28 12.33 -19.15
N GLY A 12 15.69 12.29 -20.43
CA GLY A 12 16.99 12.77 -20.87
C GLY A 12 17.20 14.24 -20.52
N LYS A 13 18.36 14.57 -19.93
CA LYS A 13 18.66 15.89 -19.36
C LYS A 13 18.72 16.97 -20.44
N SER A 14 17.98 18.06 -20.25
CA SER A 14 18.31 19.39 -20.79
C SER A 14 19.33 20.07 -19.88
N THR A 15 20.14 20.98 -20.42
CA THR A 15 21.30 21.65 -19.81
C THR A 15 21.01 22.36 -18.48
N ARG A 16 19.73 22.55 -18.12
CA ARG A 16 19.27 23.09 -16.84
C ARG A 16 18.94 21.94 -15.87
N CYS A 17 19.90 21.57 -15.02
CA CYS A 17 19.72 20.50 -14.04
C CYS A 17 18.88 20.97 -12.83
N GLN A 18 17.55 20.86 -12.91
CA GLN A 18 16.71 20.88 -11.71
C GLN A 18 16.77 19.50 -11.03
N ARG A 19 16.92 19.49 -9.70
CA ARG A 19 16.88 18.24 -8.91
C ARG A 19 15.44 17.75 -8.82
N TYR A 20 15.11 16.70 -9.57
CA TYR A 20 13.82 16.00 -9.42
C TYR A 20 13.95 14.93 -8.33
N ILE A 21 13.21 15.08 -7.23
CA ILE A 21 13.15 14.12 -6.13
C ILE A 21 11.73 13.57 -6.07
N PHE A 22 11.58 12.26 -6.19
CA PHE A 22 10.30 11.61 -5.94
C PHE A 22 10.06 11.51 -4.42
N ARG A 23 8.88 11.97 -3.99
CA ARG A 23 8.43 11.86 -2.60
C ARG A 23 7.13 11.07 -2.57
N VAL A 24 6.95 10.27 -1.53
CA VAL A 24 5.69 9.56 -1.30
C VAL A 24 4.59 10.61 -1.06
N PRO A 25 3.41 10.48 -1.69
CA PRO A 25 2.27 11.37 -1.47
C PRO A 25 1.85 11.43 0.01
N HIS A 26 1.24 12.54 0.40
CA HIS A 26 0.78 12.73 1.77
C HIS A 26 -0.28 11.69 2.16
N GLY A 27 -0.26 11.27 3.42
CA GLY A 27 -1.19 10.26 3.96
C GLY A 27 -0.83 8.81 3.62
N GLU A 28 0.16 8.58 2.75
CA GLU A 28 0.65 7.25 2.42
C GLU A 28 1.89 6.92 3.24
N ARG A 29 1.85 5.79 3.95
CA ARG A 29 2.96 5.27 4.75
C ARG A 29 3.05 3.77 4.51
N GLY A 30 4.25 3.23 4.53
CA GLY A 30 4.44 1.81 4.34
C GLY A 30 5.90 1.42 4.20
N THR A 31 6.12 0.13 4.10
CA THR A 31 7.45 -0.46 3.92
C THR A 31 7.68 -0.73 2.45
N VAL A 32 8.87 -0.39 1.94
CA VAL A 32 9.29 -0.74 0.59
C VAL A 32 9.53 -2.25 0.54
N ILE A 33 8.76 -2.96 -0.29
CA ILE A 33 8.91 -4.41 -0.47
C ILE A 33 9.95 -4.72 -1.54
N LYS A 34 9.90 -3.96 -2.63
CA LYS A 34 10.71 -4.21 -3.82
C LYS A 34 11.00 -2.91 -4.55
N VAL A 35 12.15 -2.86 -5.20
CA VAL A 35 12.53 -1.82 -6.15
C VAL A 35 12.99 -2.52 -7.42
N LYS A 36 12.51 -2.09 -8.58
CA LYS A 36 12.99 -2.58 -9.89
C LYS A 36 13.30 -1.38 -10.75
N VAL A 37 14.55 -1.34 -11.19
CA VAL A 37 15.05 -0.32 -12.11
C VAL A 37 15.01 -0.90 -13.51
N PHE A 38 14.48 -0.11 -14.43
CA PHE A 38 14.38 -0.42 -15.84
C PHE A 38 15.17 0.64 -16.59
N THR A 39 16.17 0.22 -17.37
CA THR A 39 16.92 1.13 -18.24
C THR A 39 16.66 0.78 -19.70
N ARG A 40 16.71 1.78 -20.57
CA ARG A 40 16.54 1.57 -22.01
C ARG A 40 17.72 0.87 -22.69
N ARG A 41 18.89 0.86 -22.03
CA ARG A 41 20.13 0.24 -22.58
C ARG A 41 20.15 -1.26 -22.35
N ASP A 42 19.56 -1.73 -21.26
CA ASP A 42 19.48 -3.15 -20.91
C ASP A 42 18.32 -3.79 -21.71
N LYS A 43 18.55 -4.01 -23.01
CA LYS A 43 17.57 -4.56 -23.97
C LYS A 43 17.12 -6.00 -23.64
N ASP A 44 17.82 -6.68 -22.74
CA ASP A 44 17.69 -8.13 -22.53
C ASP A 44 16.60 -8.51 -21.51
N ILE A 45 16.14 -7.58 -20.66
CA ILE A 45 15.27 -7.91 -19.51
C ILE A 45 13.83 -7.41 -19.71
N ILE A 46 13.55 -6.62 -20.76
CA ILE A 46 12.25 -5.97 -20.97
C ILE A 46 11.92 -5.99 -22.47
N LYS A 47 10.68 -6.38 -22.82
CA LYS A 47 10.12 -5.99 -24.12
C LYS A 47 10.13 -4.46 -24.18
N ASN A 48 10.76 -3.88 -25.20
CA ASN A 48 10.82 -2.42 -25.45
C ASN A 48 9.45 -1.69 -25.44
N SER A 49 8.33 -2.41 -25.29
CA SER A 49 6.96 -1.90 -25.20
C SER A 49 6.57 -1.28 -23.85
N GLU A 50 7.29 -1.51 -22.75
CA GLU A 50 6.89 -1.00 -21.42
C GLU A 50 7.40 0.42 -21.10
N LEU A 51 8.33 0.96 -21.89
CA LEU A 51 8.88 2.30 -21.68
C LEU A 51 8.24 3.30 -22.64
N SER A 52 7.61 4.35 -22.10
CA SER A 52 7.08 5.45 -22.93
C SER A 52 8.20 6.15 -23.70
N PRO A 53 7.93 6.63 -24.93
CA PRO A 53 8.92 7.34 -25.74
C PRO A 53 9.47 8.56 -24.98
N GLY A 54 10.80 8.68 -24.90
CA GLY A 54 11.49 9.78 -24.21
C GLY A 54 11.95 9.48 -22.78
N VAL A 55 11.54 8.36 -22.19
CA VAL A 55 12.01 7.91 -20.87
C VAL A 55 13.26 7.04 -21.04
N ASN A 56 14.36 7.42 -20.37
CA ASN A 56 15.62 6.67 -20.43
C ASN A 56 15.70 5.64 -19.30
N THR A 57 15.19 5.99 -18.12
CA THR A 57 15.19 5.14 -16.94
C THR A 57 13.83 5.23 -16.24
N LEU A 58 13.26 4.10 -15.89
CA LEU A 58 12.03 3.99 -15.10
C LEU A 58 12.32 3.18 -13.84
N VAL A 59 11.97 3.71 -12.67
CA VAL A 59 12.10 3.01 -11.39
C VAL A 59 10.71 2.72 -10.86
N ARG A 60 10.43 1.43 -10.63
CA ARG A 60 9.20 0.97 -10.00
C ARG A 60 9.47 0.61 -8.55
N VAL A 61 8.73 1.23 -7.63
CA VAL A 61 8.82 0.99 -6.19
C VAL A 61 7.51 0.40 -5.70
N TRP A 62 7.58 -0.78 -5.09
CA TRP A 62 6.43 -1.41 -4.44
C TRP A 62 6.45 -1.08 -2.96
N VAL A 63 5.38 -0.45 -2.47
CA VAL A 63 5.20 -0.11 -1.06
C VAL A 63 4.01 -0.88 -0.51
N ALA A 64 4.21 -1.62 0.58
CA ALA A 64 3.11 -2.23 1.33
C ALA A 64 2.73 -1.37 2.52
N GLN A 65 1.43 -1.18 2.69
CA GLN A 65 0.83 -0.63 3.89
C GLN A 65 0.01 -1.73 4.57
N SER A 66 0.44 -2.10 5.78
CA SER A 66 -0.42 -2.85 6.69
C SER A 66 -1.15 -1.85 7.57
N ARG A 67 -2.48 -1.81 7.46
CA ARG A 67 -3.33 -0.99 8.32
C ARG A 67 -4.16 -1.92 9.18
N LYS A 68 -4.26 -1.59 10.47
CA LYS A 68 -5.25 -2.19 11.35
C LYS A 68 -6.64 -1.67 10.95
N VAL A 69 -7.67 -2.40 11.36
CA VAL A 69 -9.05 -1.94 11.25
C VAL A 69 -9.20 -0.69 12.11
N SER A 70 -9.94 0.30 11.62
CA SER A 70 -10.19 1.56 12.34
C SER A 70 -11.66 1.95 12.26
N GLU A 71 -12.08 2.84 13.16
CA GLU A 71 -13.41 3.44 13.11
C GLU A 71 -13.63 4.12 11.76
N GLY A 72 -14.84 3.99 11.22
CA GLY A 72 -15.17 4.45 9.87
C GLY A 72 -14.83 3.44 8.76
N ASP A 73 -14.15 2.33 9.05
CA ASP A 73 -14.00 1.26 8.07
C ASP A 73 -15.33 0.58 7.76
N LYS A 74 -15.57 0.34 6.47
CA LYS A 74 -16.76 -0.36 5.99
C LYS A 74 -16.54 -1.87 6.02
N MET A 75 -17.46 -2.57 6.67
CA MET A 75 -17.51 -4.03 6.77
C MET A 75 -18.73 -4.56 6.01
N ALA A 76 -18.60 -5.75 5.43
CA ALA A 76 -19.69 -6.41 4.73
C ALA A 76 -19.68 -7.91 5.04
N GLY A 77 -20.87 -8.46 5.34
CA GLY A 77 -21.12 -9.88 5.48
C GLY A 77 -21.47 -10.56 4.15
N ARG A 78 -21.62 -11.89 4.19
CA ARG A 78 -21.87 -12.71 2.99
C ARG A 78 -23.32 -12.67 2.48
N HIS A 79 -24.25 -12.13 3.27
CA HIS A 79 -25.68 -12.09 2.98
C HIS A 79 -26.22 -10.67 2.78
N GLY A 80 -25.42 -9.76 2.23
CA GLY A 80 -25.86 -8.39 1.94
C GLY A 80 -25.87 -7.43 3.14
N ASN A 81 -25.60 -7.92 4.35
CA ASN A 81 -25.39 -7.07 5.54
C ASN A 81 -24.16 -6.19 5.33
N LYS A 82 -24.33 -4.87 5.35
CA LYS A 82 -23.25 -3.87 5.21
C LYS A 82 -23.31 -2.94 6.42
N GLY A 83 -22.16 -2.59 6.98
CA GLY A 83 -22.06 -1.70 8.12
C GLY A 83 -20.75 -0.92 8.13
N ILE A 84 -20.71 0.16 8.90
CA ILE A 84 -19.50 0.93 9.18
C ILE A 84 -19.16 0.71 10.65
N ILE A 85 -17.88 0.57 10.98
CA ILE A 85 -17.43 0.43 12.37
C ILE A 85 -17.62 1.77 13.09
N ALA A 86 -18.55 1.82 14.04
CA ALA A 86 -18.86 3.03 14.80
C ALA A 86 -17.90 3.27 15.97
N ARG A 87 -17.52 2.22 16.69
CA ARG A 87 -16.60 2.27 17.83
C ARG A 87 -15.87 0.94 17.99
N ILE A 88 -14.61 0.98 18.41
CA ILE A 88 -13.83 -0.20 18.81
C ILE A 88 -13.74 -0.21 20.34
N LEU A 89 -14.39 -1.19 20.98
CA LEU A 89 -14.40 -1.35 22.44
C LEU A 89 -13.24 -2.24 22.92
N PRO A 90 -12.72 -2.03 24.15
CA PRO A 90 -11.84 -2.99 24.80
C PRO A 90 -12.59 -4.29 25.11
N GLU A 91 -11.86 -5.40 25.29
CA GLU A 91 -12.46 -6.74 25.49
C GLU A 91 -13.33 -6.82 26.75
N GLU A 92 -12.99 -6.06 27.79
CA GLU A 92 -13.70 -6.01 29.07
C GLU A 92 -15.12 -5.43 28.95
N ASP A 93 -15.32 -4.47 28.05
CA ASP A 93 -16.61 -3.77 27.86
C ASP A 93 -17.55 -4.52 26.90
N MET A 94 -17.05 -5.57 26.23
CA MET A 94 -17.87 -6.33 25.29
C MET A 94 -18.82 -7.28 26.03
N PRO A 95 -20.09 -7.39 25.59
CA PRO A 95 -21.02 -8.34 26.20
C PRO A 95 -20.50 -9.77 26.00
N PHE A 96 -20.28 -10.46 27.11
CA PHE A 96 -19.71 -11.80 27.14
C PHE A 96 -20.78 -12.86 27.39
N LEU A 97 -20.52 -14.08 26.91
CA LEU A 97 -21.38 -15.23 27.19
C LEU A 97 -20.99 -15.85 28.54
N LYS A 98 -21.97 -15.97 29.45
CA LYS A 98 -21.78 -16.42 30.84
C LYS A 98 -21.07 -17.77 30.99
N MET A 99 -21.21 -18.66 30.00
CA MET A 99 -20.62 -19.99 30.01
C MET A 99 -19.08 -19.97 29.87
N VAL A 100 -18.53 -18.94 29.21
CA VAL A 100 -17.08 -18.82 28.96
C VAL A 100 -16.32 -18.37 30.20
N LEU A 101 -16.95 -17.58 31.09
CA LEU A 101 -16.30 -17.05 32.29
C LEU A 101 -16.04 -18.15 33.36
N LEU A 102 -16.92 -19.16 33.42
CA LEU A 102 -16.78 -20.24 34.40
C LEU A 102 -15.49 -21.04 34.18
N LEU A 103 -15.05 -21.20 32.94
CA LEU A 103 -13.88 -22.00 32.58
C LEU A 103 -12.54 -21.29 32.84
N MET A 104 -12.55 -19.97 33.01
CA MET A 104 -11.36 -19.20 33.42
C MET A 104 -11.20 -19.13 34.95
N LEU A 105 -12.20 -19.61 35.70
CA LEU A 105 -12.22 -19.62 37.17
C LEU A 105 -12.03 -21.02 37.78
N TYR A 106 -11.71 -22.04 36.98
CA TYR A 106 -11.37 -23.40 37.40
C TYR A 106 -9.98 -23.83 36.92
#